data_AF-A0A3M0I315-F1
#
_entry.id   AF-A0A3M0I315-F1
#
_cell.length_a   1.000
_cell.length_b   1.000
_cell.length_c   1.000
_cell.angle_alpha   90.00
_cell.angle_beta   90.00
_cell.angle_gamma   90.00
#
_symmetry.space_group_name_H-M   'P 1'
#
loop_
_entity.id
_entity.type
_entity.pdbx_description
1 polymer ?
#
loop_
_entity_poly.entity_id
_entity_poly.type
_entity_poly.pdbx_seq_one_letter_code
_entity_poly.pdbx_strand_id
1 'polypeptide(L)'
;MTVTSLHPAPAPAPVAPVIDDAPLIKTAYEPAPAGAPTDLPRVFQVIHGVMRDVMPVAKGQRNTQQNYQFRGVDDAMSAMAGPMRNHGCFIAPELVEHKQRPRGDKGTHTVLKMLYRIYGPAGDCLLVTVPGEAMDTADKSTNKAMSAALKYMLFQVFMIPVDARSIDDSDRDAPEPPAEHRAEYRRNRQRRQQQPRRSNRAEPGPWEQPPQQGQQQAGQQRDYLTEAHRARGPEEFAKVRAAAEQAGAPADYLARLDQVAAQKRAAAEQAPRQSQQVQQVKSQEAADAENALRLAASRANLATLDADFERVYGLPIEQATAQQLDQFRSKIENAGGAR
;
A
#
# COMPACT_ATOMS: atom_id res chain seq x y z
N MET A 1 -81.80 16.24 -15.56
CA MET A 1 -80.55 15.99 -14.82
C MET A 1 -79.41 15.96 -15.83
N THR A 2 -78.63 17.04 -15.92
CA THR A 2 -77.50 17.15 -16.83
C THR A 2 -76.23 16.71 -16.09
N VAL A 3 -75.56 15.68 -16.61
CA VAL A 3 -74.31 15.15 -16.05
C VAL A 3 -73.14 15.95 -16.66
N THR A 4 -72.50 16.80 -15.86
CA THR A 4 -71.28 17.51 -16.26
C THR A 4 -70.10 16.55 -16.17
N SER A 5 -69.49 16.22 -17.31
CA SER A 5 -68.25 15.44 -17.35
C SER A 5 -67.06 16.29 -16.90
N LEU A 6 -66.46 15.94 -15.76
CA LEU A 6 -65.17 16.48 -15.29
C LEU A 6 -64.05 16.07 -16.26
N HIS A 7 -63.38 17.06 -16.84
CA HIS A 7 -62.14 16.83 -17.60
C HIS A 7 -61.03 16.35 -16.66
N PRO A 8 -60.21 15.37 -17.07
CA PRO A 8 -59.02 14.99 -16.31
C PRO A 8 -58.00 16.14 -16.32
N ALA A 9 -57.40 16.40 -15.16
CA ALA A 9 -56.33 17.39 -15.02
C ALA A 9 -55.16 17.06 -15.95
N PRO A 10 -54.51 18.06 -16.57
CA PRO A 10 -53.34 17.82 -17.42
C PRO A 10 -52.22 17.18 -16.59
N ALA A 11 -51.56 16.18 -17.18
CA ALA A 11 -50.41 15.52 -16.56
C ALA A 11 -49.32 16.56 -16.22
N PRO A 12 -48.63 16.43 -15.07
CA PRO A 12 -47.56 17.35 -14.72
C PRO A 12 -46.49 17.33 -15.81
N ALA A 13 -46.08 18.52 -16.25
CA ALA A 13 -45.02 18.68 -17.23
C ALA A 13 -43.76 17.92 -16.78
N PRO A 14 -43.00 17.29 -17.71
CA PRO A 14 -41.75 16.64 -17.35
C PRO A 14 -40.86 17.68 -16.68
N VAL A 15 -40.51 17.41 -15.41
CA VAL A 15 -39.54 18.22 -14.67
C VAL A 15 -38.24 18.12 -15.44
N ALA A 16 -37.81 19.24 -16.05
CA ALA A 16 -36.51 19.31 -16.71
C ALA A 16 -35.45 18.83 -15.71
N PRO A 17 -34.45 18.03 -16.14
CA PRO A 17 -33.39 17.62 -15.24
C PRO A 17 -32.72 18.90 -14.71
N VAL A 18 -32.79 19.08 -13.39
CA VAL A 18 -31.99 20.09 -12.71
C VAL A 18 -30.55 19.64 -12.91
N ILE A 19 -29.87 20.28 -13.87
CA ILE A 19 -28.42 20.19 -13.95
C ILE A 19 -27.95 20.95 -12.71
N ASP A 20 -27.55 20.21 -11.66
CA ASP A 20 -26.92 20.79 -10.48
C ASP A 20 -25.78 21.70 -10.97
N ASP A 21 -25.78 22.97 -10.54
CA ASP A 21 -24.65 23.91 -10.59
C ASP A 21 -23.52 23.46 -9.64
N ALA A 22 -23.26 22.15 -9.61
CA ALA A 22 -22.09 21.59 -8.97
C ALA A 22 -20.86 22.26 -9.59
N PRO A 23 -19.91 22.75 -8.79
CA PRO A 23 -18.69 23.30 -9.36
C PRO A 23 -18.00 22.21 -10.17
N LEU A 24 -18.08 22.34 -11.50
CA LEU A 24 -17.23 21.59 -12.42
C LEU A 24 -15.81 21.95 -12.04
N ILE A 25 -14.99 20.95 -11.71
CA ILE A 25 -13.58 21.15 -11.42
C ILE A 25 -12.96 21.82 -12.65
N LYS A 26 -12.65 23.12 -12.55
CA LYS A 26 -12.04 23.89 -13.65
C LYS A 26 -10.57 23.50 -13.88
N THR A 27 -9.92 22.99 -12.85
CA THR A 27 -8.54 22.48 -12.88
C THR A 27 -8.44 21.24 -12.01
N ALA A 28 -8.22 20.08 -12.62
CA ALA A 28 -8.04 18.82 -11.90
C ALA A 28 -6.72 18.77 -11.11
N TYR A 29 -5.76 19.65 -11.41
CA TYR A 29 -4.45 19.68 -10.77
C TYR A 29 -4.22 21.01 -10.06
N GLU A 30 -3.84 20.95 -8.79
CA GLU A 30 -3.33 22.07 -8.01
C GLU A 30 -1.81 21.94 -7.91
N PRO A 31 -1.03 22.93 -8.40
CA PRO A 31 0.42 22.86 -8.37
C PRO A 31 0.95 23.00 -6.94
N ALA A 32 2.18 22.53 -6.76
CA ALA A 32 2.88 22.67 -5.49
C ALA A 32 3.06 24.14 -5.11
N PRO A 33 3.13 24.45 -3.80
CA PRO A 33 3.35 25.81 -3.34
C PRO A 33 4.68 26.39 -3.86
N ALA A 34 4.72 27.71 -4.00
CA ALA A 34 5.93 28.42 -4.41
C ALA A 34 7.09 28.11 -3.45
N GLY A 35 8.25 27.77 -4.00
CA GLY A 35 9.42 27.37 -3.20
C GLY A 35 9.42 25.90 -2.75
N ALA A 36 8.45 25.08 -3.18
CA ALA A 36 8.49 23.64 -2.95
C ALA A 36 9.79 23.03 -3.52
N PRO A 37 10.46 22.13 -2.78
CA PRO A 37 11.68 21.49 -3.25
C PRO A 37 11.47 20.82 -4.63
N THR A 38 12.45 20.96 -5.53
CA THR A 38 12.37 20.46 -6.91
C THR A 38 12.76 18.98 -7.03
N ASP A 39 13.41 18.45 -6.01
CA ASP A 39 13.84 17.05 -5.86
C ASP A 39 12.73 16.14 -5.32
N LEU A 40 11.65 16.70 -4.76
CA LEU A 40 10.51 15.92 -4.29
C LEU A 40 9.59 15.47 -5.45
N PRO A 41 9.14 14.20 -5.46
CA PRO A 41 8.21 13.70 -6.46
C PRO A 41 6.88 14.49 -6.49
N ARG A 42 6.39 14.76 -7.70
CA ARG A 42 5.05 15.33 -7.92
C ARG A 42 3.98 14.26 -7.89
N VAL A 43 2.72 14.64 -7.68
CA VAL A 43 1.58 13.74 -7.49
C VAL A 43 1.45 12.71 -8.62
N PHE A 44 1.71 13.07 -9.88
CA PHE A 44 1.64 12.11 -10.98
C PHE A 44 2.74 11.04 -10.91
N GLN A 45 3.95 11.42 -10.53
CA GLN A 45 5.05 10.46 -10.32
C GLN A 45 4.75 9.55 -9.14
N VAL A 46 4.16 10.10 -8.07
CA VAL A 46 3.68 9.35 -6.91
C VAL A 46 2.60 8.35 -7.31
N ILE A 47 1.58 8.76 -8.06
CA ILE A 47 0.51 7.89 -8.56
C ILE A 47 1.12 6.75 -9.38
N HIS A 48 2.03 7.03 -10.31
CA HIS A 48 2.75 6.00 -11.05
C HIS A 48 3.51 5.03 -10.14
N GLY A 49 4.21 5.54 -9.12
CA GLY A 49 4.88 4.73 -8.12
C GLY A 49 3.92 3.83 -7.33
N VAL A 50 2.77 4.36 -6.93
CA VAL A 50 1.73 3.61 -6.22
C VAL A 50 1.12 2.52 -7.12
N MET A 51 0.81 2.84 -8.38
CA MET A 51 0.27 1.90 -9.37
C MET A 51 1.23 0.73 -9.66
N ARG A 52 2.53 1.01 -9.66
CA ARG A 52 3.57 -0.01 -9.78
C ARG A 52 3.62 -0.95 -8.56
N ASP A 53 3.22 -0.46 -7.40
CA ASP A 53 3.43 -1.11 -6.12
C ASP A 53 2.19 -1.82 -5.57
N VAL A 54 1.01 -1.46 -6.09
CA VAL A 54 -0.25 -2.00 -5.63
C VAL A 54 -0.41 -3.47 -6.02
N MET A 55 -0.86 -4.27 -5.06
CA MET A 55 -1.18 -5.67 -5.26
C MET A 55 -2.58 -5.84 -5.86
N PRO A 56 -2.83 -6.89 -6.67
CA PRO A 56 -4.16 -7.14 -7.21
C PRO A 56 -5.21 -7.37 -6.12
N VAL A 57 -6.43 -6.94 -6.40
CA VAL A 57 -7.58 -7.18 -5.51
C VAL A 57 -8.51 -8.22 -6.13
N ALA A 58 -8.64 -9.37 -5.47
CA ALA A 58 -9.51 -10.47 -5.89
C ALA A 58 -10.98 -10.24 -5.46
N LYS A 59 -11.92 -10.95 -6.10
CA LYS A 59 -13.33 -11.03 -5.65
C LYS A 59 -13.43 -11.95 -4.42
N GLY A 60 -12.99 -11.49 -3.26
CA GLY A 60 -12.98 -12.28 -2.02
C GLY A 60 -14.26 -12.18 -1.19
N GLN A 61 -15.11 -11.18 -1.46
CA GLN A 61 -16.31 -10.92 -0.66
C GLN A 61 -17.56 -11.47 -1.34
N ARG A 62 -18.56 -11.87 -0.57
CA ARG A 62 -19.85 -12.37 -1.07
C ARG A 62 -21.02 -11.64 -0.43
N ASN A 63 -21.91 -11.11 -1.25
CA ASN A 63 -23.20 -10.61 -0.81
C ASN A 63 -24.16 -11.81 -0.75
N THR A 64 -24.57 -12.22 0.45
CA THR A 64 -25.44 -13.40 0.64
C THR A 64 -26.89 -13.13 0.25
N GLN A 65 -27.36 -11.88 0.32
CA GLN A 65 -28.75 -11.54 -0.01
C GLN A 65 -29.01 -11.59 -1.52
N GLN A 66 -28.06 -11.13 -2.31
CA GLN A 66 -28.16 -11.08 -3.78
C GLN A 66 -27.27 -12.13 -4.46
N ASN A 67 -26.58 -12.94 -3.67
CA ASN A 67 -25.75 -14.06 -4.09
C ASN A 67 -24.71 -13.73 -5.18
N TYR A 68 -23.97 -12.63 -5.03
CA TYR A 68 -22.87 -12.28 -5.95
C TYR A 68 -21.57 -12.01 -5.19
N GLN A 69 -20.43 -12.21 -5.87
CA GLN A 69 -19.10 -11.91 -5.34
C GLN A 69 -18.65 -10.51 -5.73
N PHE A 70 -17.94 -9.83 -4.83
CA PHE A 70 -17.48 -8.46 -5.04
C PHE A 70 -16.11 -8.19 -4.42
N ARG A 71 -15.51 -7.07 -4.82
CA ARG A 71 -14.28 -6.53 -4.22
C ARG A 71 -14.66 -5.52 -3.14
N GLY A 72 -14.19 -5.73 -1.92
CA GLY A 72 -14.47 -4.85 -0.78
C GLY A 72 -13.72 -3.53 -0.87
N VAL A 73 -14.24 -2.51 -0.18
CA VAL A 73 -13.49 -1.26 0.03
C VAL A 73 -12.27 -1.51 0.92
N ASP A 74 -12.39 -2.37 1.94
CA ASP A 74 -11.31 -2.70 2.87
C ASP A 74 -10.16 -3.44 2.18
N ASP A 75 -10.48 -4.31 1.21
CA ASP A 75 -9.48 -4.99 0.38
C ASP A 75 -8.70 -3.98 -0.47
N ALA A 76 -9.40 -2.99 -1.04
CA ALA A 76 -8.76 -1.91 -1.79
C ALA A 76 -7.88 -1.03 -0.89
N MET A 77 -8.36 -0.64 0.29
CA MET A 77 -7.57 0.15 1.23
C MET A 77 -6.32 -0.61 1.69
N SER A 78 -6.44 -1.91 1.94
CA SER A 78 -5.35 -2.76 2.39
C SER A 78 -4.29 -2.95 1.29
N ALA A 79 -4.69 -3.18 0.05
CA ALA A 79 -3.78 -3.23 -1.10
C ALA A 79 -3.03 -1.90 -1.32
N MET A 80 -3.68 -0.77 -1.03
CA MET A 80 -3.15 0.57 -1.26
C MET A 80 -2.28 1.10 -0.10
N ALA A 81 -2.52 0.65 1.13
CA ALA A 81 -1.94 1.25 2.34
C ALA A 81 -0.40 1.26 2.35
N GLY A 82 0.24 0.14 1.97
CA GLY A 82 1.69 0.04 1.84
C GLY A 82 2.25 0.96 0.73
N PRO A 83 1.82 0.78 -0.52
CA PRO A 83 2.19 1.64 -1.65
C PRO A 83 2.07 3.13 -1.36
N MET A 84 0.93 3.58 -0.84
CA MET A 84 0.70 4.99 -0.55
C MET A 84 1.68 5.55 0.48
N ARG A 85 1.95 4.82 1.56
CA ARG A 85 2.95 5.23 2.57
C ARG A 85 4.36 5.31 1.98
N ASN A 86 4.74 4.35 1.15
CA ASN A 86 6.07 4.28 0.55
C ASN A 86 6.34 5.46 -0.40
N HIS A 87 5.31 5.99 -1.06
CA HIS A 87 5.44 7.12 -1.99
C HIS A 87 5.04 8.47 -1.38
N GLY A 88 4.75 8.53 -0.09
CA GLY A 88 4.31 9.77 0.57
C GLY A 88 2.96 10.29 0.07
N CYS A 89 2.09 9.40 -0.41
CA CYS A 89 0.77 9.72 -0.92
C CYS A 89 -0.27 9.69 0.20
N PHE A 90 -1.09 10.73 0.31
CA PHE A 90 -2.29 10.70 1.15
C PHE A 90 -3.49 11.33 0.42
N ILE A 91 -4.69 11.04 0.91
CA ILE A 91 -5.94 11.46 0.27
C ILE A 91 -6.81 12.18 1.31
N ALA A 92 -7.26 13.38 0.96
CA ALA A 92 -8.21 14.15 1.76
C ALA A 92 -9.60 14.14 1.08
N PRO A 93 -10.62 13.51 1.69
CA PRO A 93 -11.98 13.51 1.19
C PRO A 93 -12.75 14.79 1.60
N GLU A 94 -13.59 15.29 0.71
CA GLU A 94 -14.53 16.38 0.94
C GLU A 94 -15.90 16.00 0.36
N LEU A 95 -16.96 16.17 1.15
CA LEU A 95 -18.34 15.93 0.72
C LEU A 95 -18.87 17.19 0.03
N VAL A 96 -19.07 17.15 -1.28
CA VAL A 96 -19.48 18.34 -2.06
C VAL A 96 -20.97 18.39 -2.38
N GLU A 97 -21.61 17.22 -2.48
CA GLU A 97 -23.08 17.12 -2.56
C GLU A 97 -23.58 15.98 -1.71
N HIS A 98 -24.74 16.16 -1.08
CA HIS A 98 -25.38 15.15 -0.25
C HIS A 98 -26.89 15.29 -0.34
N LYS A 99 -27.55 14.23 -0.79
CA LYS A 99 -29.01 14.15 -0.95
C LYS A 99 -29.48 12.85 -0.30
N GLN A 100 -30.29 12.96 0.75
CA GLN A 100 -30.95 11.83 1.38
C GLN A 100 -32.44 11.87 1.13
N ARG A 101 -33.02 10.70 0.83
CA ARG A 101 -34.46 10.53 0.67
C ARG A 101 -34.93 9.31 1.46
N PRO A 102 -35.92 9.47 2.36
CA PRO A 102 -36.56 8.32 2.99
C PRO A 102 -37.31 7.51 1.93
N ARG A 103 -37.24 6.18 2.01
CA ARG A 103 -37.90 5.24 1.10
C ARG A 103 -38.90 4.35 1.83
N GLY A 104 -39.68 4.96 2.73
CA GLY A 104 -40.63 4.27 3.61
C GLY A 104 -39.94 3.17 4.43
N ASP A 105 -40.56 2.01 4.54
CA ASP A 105 -40.03 0.85 5.29
C ASP A 105 -38.75 0.26 4.68
N LYS A 106 -38.36 0.70 3.47
CA LYS A 106 -37.16 0.20 2.79
C LYS A 106 -35.88 0.91 3.25
N GLY A 107 -35.99 1.95 4.08
CA GLY A 107 -34.85 2.67 4.64
C GLY A 107 -34.54 4.00 3.96
N THR A 108 -33.34 4.51 4.18
CA THR A 108 -32.84 5.78 3.64
C THR A 108 -31.99 5.53 2.41
N HIS A 109 -32.31 6.22 1.32
CA HIS A 109 -31.50 6.28 0.11
C HIS A 109 -30.64 7.54 0.12
N THR A 110 -29.33 7.39 -0.01
CA THR A 110 -28.37 8.48 -0.03
C THR A 110 -27.63 8.50 -1.36
N VAL A 111 -27.63 9.65 -2.01
CA VAL A 111 -26.78 9.98 -3.15
C VAL A 111 -25.87 11.12 -2.73
N LEU A 112 -24.58 10.96 -2.92
CA LEU A 112 -23.59 11.97 -2.61
C LEU A 112 -22.54 12.09 -3.71
N LYS A 113 -21.79 13.19 -3.68
CA LYS A 113 -20.63 13.41 -4.52
C LYS A 113 -19.45 13.73 -3.61
N MET A 114 -18.39 12.95 -3.72
CA MET A 114 -17.14 13.17 -3.01
C MET A 114 -16.12 13.83 -3.92
N LEU A 115 -15.43 14.84 -3.42
CA LEU A 115 -14.18 15.34 -3.97
C LEU A 115 -13.03 14.73 -3.18
N TYR A 116 -12.07 14.13 -3.86
CA TYR A 116 -10.84 13.61 -3.28
C TYR A 116 -9.67 14.44 -3.76
N ARG A 117 -8.88 14.97 -2.82
CA ARG A 117 -7.57 15.56 -3.10
C ARG A 117 -6.49 14.53 -2.81
N ILE A 118 -5.73 14.18 -3.83
CA ILE A 118 -4.65 13.20 -3.75
C ILE A 118 -3.34 13.98 -3.74
N TYR A 119 -2.62 13.95 -2.63
CA TYR A 119 -1.41 14.75 -2.45
C TYR A 119 -0.15 13.94 -2.71
N GLY A 120 0.83 14.57 -3.38
CA GLY A 120 2.22 14.13 -3.41
C GLY A 120 3.07 14.79 -2.30
N PRO A 121 4.29 14.30 -2.04
CA PRO A 121 5.16 14.83 -1.00
C PRO A 121 5.63 16.26 -1.28
N ALA A 122 5.58 16.70 -2.53
CA ALA A 122 5.94 18.06 -2.91
C ALA A 122 4.80 19.08 -2.69
N GLY A 123 3.63 18.63 -2.20
CA GLY A 123 2.49 19.48 -1.84
C GLY A 123 1.53 19.83 -2.98
N ASP A 124 1.79 19.37 -4.20
CA ASP A 124 0.83 19.40 -5.31
C ASP A 124 -0.24 18.33 -5.12
N CYS A 125 -1.42 18.52 -5.74
CA CYS A 125 -2.50 17.55 -5.66
C CYS A 125 -3.35 17.41 -6.92
N LEU A 126 -3.94 16.22 -7.04
CA LEU A 126 -4.94 15.88 -8.06
C LEU A 126 -6.33 15.82 -7.42
N LEU A 127 -7.29 16.52 -8.00
CA LEU A 127 -8.68 16.60 -7.59
C LEU A 127 -9.51 15.63 -8.42
N VAL A 128 -10.20 14.71 -7.75
CA VAL A 128 -11.05 13.70 -8.39
C VAL A 128 -12.41 13.69 -7.74
N THR A 129 -13.46 13.86 -8.55
CA THR A 129 -14.84 13.78 -8.08
C THR A 129 -15.44 12.43 -8.40
N VAL A 130 -16.01 11.75 -7.40
CA VAL A 130 -16.65 10.44 -7.56
C VAL A 130 -18.02 10.42 -6.89
N PRO A 131 -19.08 9.98 -7.60
CA PRO A 131 -20.39 9.80 -7.00
C PRO A 131 -20.40 8.59 -6.05
N GLY A 132 -21.17 8.71 -4.98
CA GLY A 132 -21.45 7.63 -4.04
C GLY A 132 -22.96 7.45 -3.90
N GLU A 133 -23.42 6.21 -3.91
CA GLU A 133 -24.82 5.88 -3.74
C GLU A 133 -24.94 4.67 -2.82
N ALA A 134 -25.86 4.77 -1.85
CA ALA A 134 -26.20 3.63 -1.01
C ALA A 134 -27.62 3.72 -0.47
N MET A 135 -28.13 2.56 -0.10
CA MET A 135 -29.40 2.40 0.60
C MET A 135 -29.14 1.62 1.88
N ASP A 136 -29.74 2.06 2.98
CA ASP A 136 -29.64 1.41 4.28
C ASP A 136 -30.95 1.51 5.05
N THR A 137 -31.35 0.42 5.70
CA THR A 137 -32.58 0.37 6.51
C THR A 137 -32.45 1.09 7.85
N ALA A 138 -31.23 1.44 8.26
CA ALA A 138 -30.93 2.17 9.47
C ALA A 138 -30.25 3.52 9.13
N ASP A 139 -29.27 3.92 9.94
CA ASP A 139 -28.59 5.21 9.92
C ASP A 139 -27.28 5.22 9.10
N LYS A 140 -26.93 4.12 8.42
CA LYS A 140 -25.59 3.94 7.80
C LYS A 140 -25.55 4.26 6.31
N SER A 141 -26.62 4.80 5.74
CA SER A 141 -26.72 5.07 4.30
C SER A 141 -25.64 6.04 3.81
N THR A 142 -25.31 7.10 4.57
CA THR A 142 -24.23 8.04 4.23
C THR A 142 -22.86 7.36 4.25
N ASN A 143 -22.52 6.65 5.32
CA ASN A 143 -21.22 5.97 5.43
C ASN A 143 -21.04 4.92 4.31
N LYS A 144 -22.08 4.16 3.98
CA LYS A 144 -22.05 3.22 2.86
C LYS A 144 -21.82 3.91 1.52
N ALA A 145 -22.47 5.06 1.29
CA ALA A 145 -22.28 5.82 0.06
C ALA A 145 -20.85 6.39 -0.04
N MET A 146 -20.28 6.86 1.07
CA MET A 146 -18.88 7.31 1.13
C MET A 146 -17.90 6.16 0.89
N SER A 147 -18.14 4.98 1.45
CA SER A 147 -17.34 3.78 1.19
C SER A 147 -17.41 3.35 -0.28
N ALA A 148 -18.59 3.46 -0.92
CA ALA A 148 -18.75 3.17 -2.35
C ALA A 148 -17.95 4.16 -3.22
N ALA A 149 -18.02 5.46 -2.92
CA ALA A 149 -17.25 6.49 -3.62
C ALA A 149 -15.74 6.27 -3.45
N LEU A 150 -15.26 5.99 -2.23
CA LEU A 150 -13.85 5.73 -1.96
C LEU A 150 -13.35 4.51 -2.73
N LYS A 151 -14.13 3.42 -2.71
CA LYS A 151 -13.79 2.20 -3.45
C LYS A 151 -13.56 2.51 -4.92
N TYR A 152 -14.53 3.13 -5.59
CA TYR A 152 -14.41 3.39 -7.02
C TYR A 152 -13.33 4.42 -7.34
N MET A 153 -13.13 5.43 -6.50
CA MET A 153 -12.01 6.36 -6.64
C MET A 153 -10.66 5.61 -6.63
N LEU A 154 -10.43 4.72 -5.65
CA LEU A 154 -9.17 3.97 -5.56
C LEU A 154 -8.97 3.08 -6.80
N PHE A 155 -9.98 2.33 -7.22
CA PHE A 155 -9.90 1.47 -8.41
C PHE A 155 -9.68 2.27 -9.71
N GLN A 156 -10.33 3.44 -9.85
CA GLN A 156 -10.28 4.23 -11.09
C GLN A 156 -9.05 5.14 -11.18
N VAL A 157 -8.58 5.71 -10.08
CA VAL A 157 -7.40 6.58 -10.13
C VAL A 157 -6.13 5.74 -10.25
N PHE A 158 -6.03 4.67 -9.47
CA PHE A 158 -4.81 3.86 -9.39
C PHE A 158 -4.87 2.60 -10.26
N MET A 159 -5.92 2.46 -11.09
CA MET A 159 -6.10 1.31 -12.00
C MET A 159 -5.76 -0.02 -11.31
N ILE A 160 -6.28 -0.21 -10.09
CA ILE A 160 -5.89 -1.33 -9.24
C ILE A 160 -6.09 -2.63 -10.03
N PRO A 161 -5.05 -3.45 -10.20
CA PRO A 161 -5.15 -4.68 -10.95
C PRO A 161 -6.24 -5.56 -10.35
N VAL A 162 -7.09 -6.07 -11.23
CA VAL A 162 -7.99 -7.15 -10.88
C VAL A 162 -7.26 -8.45 -11.15
N ASP A 163 -7.29 -9.41 -10.21
CA ASP A 163 -6.67 -10.72 -10.44
C ASP A 163 -7.15 -11.25 -11.81
N ALA A 164 -6.24 -11.56 -12.73
CA ALA A 164 -6.58 -12.01 -14.08
C ALA A 164 -7.42 -13.30 -14.06
N ARG A 165 -7.34 -14.09 -12.98
CA ARG A 165 -8.19 -15.26 -12.71
C ARG A 165 -9.64 -14.88 -12.33
N SER A 166 -9.89 -13.60 -12.06
CA SER A 166 -11.17 -13.03 -11.62
C SER A 166 -11.83 -12.11 -12.65
N ILE A 167 -11.39 -12.17 -13.93
CA ILE A 167 -12.18 -11.75 -15.09
C ILE A 167 -13.30 -12.80 -15.30
N ASP A 168 -14.05 -13.03 -14.23
CA ASP A 168 -15.34 -13.69 -14.30
C ASP A 168 -16.33 -12.54 -14.49
N ASP A 169 -16.85 -12.49 -15.71
CA ASP A 169 -17.78 -11.49 -16.19
C ASP A 169 -18.98 -11.43 -15.24
N SER A 170 -19.21 -10.29 -14.61
CA SER A 170 -20.32 -10.11 -13.66
C SER A 170 -21.69 -10.25 -14.34
N ASP A 171 -21.73 -10.30 -15.68
CA ASP A 171 -22.92 -10.61 -16.47
C ASP A 171 -23.28 -12.11 -16.50
N ARG A 172 -22.43 -13.01 -15.98
CA ARG A 172 -22.75 -14.45 -15.84
C ARG A 172 -23.67 -14.78 -14.66
N ASP A 173 -23.62 -13.99 -13.60
CA ASP A 173 -24.30 -14.27 -12.32
C ASP A 173 -25.45 -13.30 -12.02
N ALA A 174 -26.01 -12.62 -13.03
CA ALA A 174 -27.28 -11.94 -12.82
C ALA A 174 -28.33 -12.98 -12.41
N PRO A 175 -28.97 -12.88 -11.23
CA PRO A 175 -29.99 -13.84 -10.83
C PRO A 175 -31.08 -13.83 -11.88
N GLU A 176 -31.33 -14.99 -12.48
CA GLU A 176 -32.51 -15.20 -13.29
C GLU A 176 -33.73 -14.77 -12.43
N PRO A 177 -34.56 -13.81 -12.88
CA PRO A 177 -35.68 -13.35 -12.09
C PRO A 177 -36.56 -14.53 -11.67
N PRO A 178 -37.19 -14.49 -10.47
CA PRO A 178 -38.11 -15.52 -10.01
C PRO A 178 -39.14 -15.87 -11.10
N ALA A 179 -39.61 -17.11 -11.16
CA ALA A 179 -40.51 -17.59 -12.23
C ALA A 179 -41.74 -16.67 -12.46
N GLU A 180 -42.20 -16.03 -11.38
CA GLU A 180 -43.29 -15.05 -11.33
C GLU A 180 -42.91 -13.76 -12.08
N HIS A 181 -41.73 -13.21 -11.81
CA HIS A 181 -41.16 -12.11 -12.60
C HIS A 181 -40.83 -12.54 -14.03
N ARG A 182 -40.50 -13.81 -14.29
CA ARG A 182 -40.24 -14.35 -15.63
C ARG A 182 -41.50 -14.32 -16.51
N ALA A 183 -42.67 -14.58 -15.94
CA ALA A 183 -43.96 -14.50 -16.62
C ALA A 183 -44.34 -13.04 -16.93
N GLU A 184 -44.10 -12.13 -16.00
CA GLU A 184 -44.35 -10.69 -16.17
C GLU A 184 -43.36 -10.04 -17.15
N TYR A 185 -42.07 -10.42 -17.08
CA TYR A 185 -41.06 -10.03 -18.07
C TYR A 185 -41.35 -10.63 -19.45
N ARG A 186 -41.79 -11.89 -19.57
CA ARG A 186 -42.22 -12.49 -20.86
C ARG A 186 -43.43 -11.77 -21.44
N ARG A 187 -44.42 -11.41 -20.61
CA ARG A 187 -45.60 -10.63 -21.02
C ARG A 187 -45.23 -9.21 -21.45
N ASN A 188 -44.33 -8.55 -20.73
CA ASN A 188 -43.79 -7.22 -21.10
C ASN A 188 -42.85 -7.26 -22.32
N ARG A 189 -42.12 -8.35 -22.52
CA ARG A 189 -41.23 -8.56 -23.69
C ARG A 189 -42.03 -8.89 -24.94
N GLN A 190 -43.15 -9.62 -24.83
CA GLN A 190 -44.13 -9.81 -25.92
C GLN A 190 -44.83 -8.49 -26.29
N ARG A 191 -45.16 -7.62 -25.31
CA ARG A 191 -45.65 -6.26 -25.59
C ARG A 191 -44.60 -5.36 -26.26
N ARG A 192 -43.31 -5.50 -25.89
CA ARG A 192 -42.19 -4.77 -26.52
C ARG A 192 -41.73 -5.36 -27.86
N GLN A 193 -42.17 -6.57 -28.23
CA GLN A 193 -41.89 -7.20 -29.53
C GLN A 193 -42.80 -6.70 -30.67
N GLN A 194 -43.80 -5.84 -30.36
CA GLN A 194 -44.57 -5.12 -31.38
C GLN A 194 -43.90 -3.83 -31.88
N GLN A 195 -42.67 -3.54 -31.45
CA GLN A 195 -41.86 -2.46 -32.03
C GLN A 195 -40.57 -3.03 -32.62
N PRO A 196 -40.22 -2.65 -33.87
CA PRO A 196 -39.12 -3.27 -34.60
C PRO A 196 -37.77 -2.91 -33.96
N ARG A 197 -36.94 -3.93 -33.73
CA ARG A 197 -35.54 -3.81 -33.33
C ARG A 197 -34.64 -3.67 -34.55
N ARG A 198 -33.59 -2.83 -34.44
CA ARG A 198 -32.35 -3.00 -35.21
C ARG A 198 -31.25 -3.60 -34.31
N SER A 199 -30.52 -4.53 -34.91
CA SER A 199 -29.47 -5.41 -34.37
C SER A 199 -28.19 -4.62 -33.99
N ASN A 200 -27.31 -5.12 -33.12
CA ASN A 200 -26.33 -6.14 -33.45
C ASN A 200 -25.93 -7.00 -32.23
N ARG A 201 -25.94 -8.31 -32.45
CA ARG A 201 -25.42 -9.37 -31.60
C ARG A 201 -24.11 -9.85 -32.21
N ALA A 202 -23.08 -10.03 -31.39
CA ALA A 202 -21.94 -10.91 -31.70
C ALA A 202 -22.00 -12.10 -30.73
N GLU A 203 -21.84 -13.30 -31.25
CA GLU A 203 -21.87 -14.55 -30.47
C GLU A 203 -20.47 -14.94 -29.96
N PRO A 204 -20.34 -15.60 -28.79
CA PRO A 204 -19.06 -16.10 -28.30
C PRO A 204 -18.69 -17.47 -28.91
N GLY A 205 -17.40 -17.64 -29.20
CA GLY A 205 -16.79 -18.85 -29.78
C GLY A 205 -16.35 -19.91 -28.76
N PRO A 206 -15.85 -21.06 -29.25
CA PRO A 206 -15.80 -22.33 -28.51
C PRO A 206 -14.45 -22.54 -27.82
N TRP A 207 -14.28 -22.04 -26.60
CA TRP A 207 -13.08 -22.30 -25.78
C TRP A 207 -13.40 -22.67 -24.32
N GLU A 208 -14.54 -23.33 -24.10
CA GLU A 208 -14.90 -23.87 -22.80
C GLU A 208 -13.99 -25.05 -22.42
N GLN A 209 -13.04 -24.80 -21.52
CA GLN A 209 -12.56 -25.82 -20.60
C GLN A 209 -12.70 -25.30 -19.16
N PRO A 210 -13.13 -26.14 -18.20
CA PRO A 210 -13.22 -25.73 -16.81
C PRO A 210 -11.86 -25.92 -16.11
N PRO A 211 -11.46 -25.03 -15.18
CA PRO A 211 -10.59 -25.45 -14.10
C PRO A 211 -11.27 -25.30 -12.74
N GLN A 212 -11.45 -26.47 -12.12
CA GLN A 212 -11.14 -26.87 -10.75
C GLN A 212 -11.29 -25.85 -9.61
N GLN A 213 -12.13 -26.26 -8.66
CA GLN A 213 -12.37 -25.68 -7.35
C GLN A 213 -11.09 -25.62 -6.51
N GLY A 214 -10.69 -24.41 -6.13
CA GLY A 214 -9.75 -24.16 -5.03
C GLY A 214 -10.44 -23.33 -3.96
N GLN A 215 -10.68 -23.93 -2.80
CA GLN A 215 -11.19 -23.27 -1.59
C GLN A 215 -10.31 -22.08 -1.21
N GLN A 216 -10.90 -20.89 -1.00
CA GLN A 216 -10.17 -19.75 -0.44
C GLN A 216 -10.81 -19.30 0.87
N GLN A 217 -10.07 -19.55 1.95
CA GLN A 217 -10.29 -19.02 3.27
C GLN A 217 -10.11 -17.50 3.25
N ALA A 218 -11.09 -16.79 3.80
CA ALA A 218 -11.02 -15.35 4.06
C ALA A 218 -9.91 -15.07 5.09
N GLY A 219 -8.68 -14.85 4.59
CA GLY A 219 -7.52 -14.47 5.38
C GLY A 219 -7.27 -12.98 5.25
N GLN A 220 -7.09 -12.31 6.39
CA GLN A 220 -6.66 -10.92 6.51
C GLN A 220 -5.50 -10.63 5.54
N GLN A 221 -5.67 -9.61 4.69
CA GLN A 221 -4.77 -9.34 3.56
C GLN A 221 -3.36 -9.00 4.05
N ARG A 222 -2.39 -9.82 3.62
CA ARG A 222 -1.01 -9.84 4.14
C ARG A 222 -0.15 -8.77 3.46
N ASP A 223 0.65 -8.04 4.25
CA ASP A 223 1.63 -7.06 3.75
C ASP A 223 2.99 -7.74 3.54
N TYR A 224 3.21 -8.27 2.34
CA TYR A 224 4.40 -9.06 2.00
C TYR A 224 5.71 -8.26 2.07
N LEU A 225 5.69 -6.95 1.81
CA LEU A 225 6.86 -6.08 1.95
C LEU A 225 7.28 -5.98 3.41
N THR A 226 6.32 -5.69 4.31
CA THR A 226 6.59 -5.64 5.75
C THR A 226 7.04 -7.00 6.28
N GLU A 227 6.44 -8.09 5.82
CA GLU A 227 6.87 -9.45 6.19
C GLU A 227 8.31 -9.75 5.70
N ALA A 228 8.68 -9.36 4.48
CA ALA A 228 10.03 -9.51 3.96
C ALA A 228 11.06 -8.70 4.78
N HIS A 229 10.70 -7.48 5.21
CA HIS A 229 11.52 -6.70 6.13
C HIS A 229 11.65 -7.33 7.52
N ARG A 230 10.70 -8.15 7.95
CA ARG A 230 10.76 -8.88 9.24
C ARG A 230 11.39 -10.27 9.16
N ALA A 231 11.51 -10.85 7.97
CA ALA A 231 12.09 -12.18 7.76
C ALA A 231 13.54 -12.24 8.27
N ARG A 232 13.85 -13.27 9.07
CA ARG A 232 15.13 -13.44 9.78
C ARG A 232 16.16 -14.23 8.99
N GLY A 233 15.74 -14.88 7.91
CA GLY A 233 16.63 -15.70 7.08
C GLY A 233 16.08 -16.03 5.69
N PRO A 234 16.89 -16.69 4.85
CA PRO A 234 16.55 -16.97 3.46
C PRO A 234 15.29 -17.82 3.29
N GLU A 235 15.05 -18.79 4.18
CA GLU A 235 13.87 -19.66 4.12
C GLU A 235 12.56 -18.92 4.41
N GLU A 236 12.55 -18.06 5.43
CA GLU A 236 11.38 -17.23 5.74
C GLU A 236 11.08 -16.28 4.57
N PHE A 237 12.12 -15.69 3.98
CA PHE A 237 11.96 -14.83 2.82
C PHE A 237 11.40 -15.59 1.60
N ALA A 238 11.89 -16.80 1.32
CA ALA A 238 11.38 -17.64 0.25
C ALA A 238 9.88 -17.95 0.41
N LYS A 239 9.43 -18.19 1.65
CA LYS A 239 8.00 -18.39 1.96
C LYS A 239 7.16 -17.14 1.68
N VAL A 240 7.65 -15.96 2.08
CA VAL A 240 6.96 -14.67 1.82
C VAL A 240 6.87 -14.40 0.32
N ARG A 241 7.97 -14.60 -0.42
CA ARG A 241 8.01 -14.42 -1.87
C ARG A 241 7.07 -15.36 -2.60
N ALA A 242 7.08 -16.65 -2.25
CA ALA A 242 6.18 -17.65 -2.83
C ALA A 242 4.71 -17.33 -2.55
N ALA A 243 4.38 -16.84 -1.36
CA ALA A 243 3.02 -16.41 -1.03
C ALA A 243 2.59 -15.18 -1.85
N ALA A 244 3.49 -14.19 -2.05
CA ALA A 244 3.22 -13.03 -2.89
C ALA A 244 2.98 -13.42 -4.36
N GLU A 245 3.77 -14.36 -4.88
CA GLU A 245 3.61 -14.90 -6.24
C GLU A 245 2.28 -15.65 -6.40
N GLN A 246 1.89 -16.49 -5.45
CA GLN A 246 0.58 -17.15 -5.43
C GLN A 246 -0.60 -16.17 -5.35
N ALA A 247 -0.40 -15.05 -4.67
CA ALA A 247 -1.35 -13.94 -4.58
C ALA A 247 -1.39 -13.07 -5.86
N GLY A 248 -0.58 -13.37 -6.88
CA GLY A 248 -0.56 -12.66 -8.15
C GLY A 248 0.25 -11.37 -8.14
N ALA A 249 1.26 -11.25 -7.27
CA ALA A 249 2.14 -10.08 -7.24
C ALA A 249 2.73 -9.76 -8.62
N PRO A 250 2.73 -8.49 -9.06
CA PRO A 250 3.45 -8.05 -10.25
C PRO A 250 4.94 -8.40 -10.20
N ALA A 251 5.55 -8.65 -11.37
CA ALA A 251 6.95 -9.11 -11.45
C ALA A 251 7.95 -8.11 -10.85
N ASP A 252 7.69 -6.83 -11.02
CA ASP A 252 8.44 -5.70 -10.45
C ASP A 252 8.23 -5.55 -8.93
N TYR A 253 7.07 -5.97 -8.39
CA TYR A 253 6.89 -6.11 -6.94
C TYR A 253 7.74 -7.25 -6.38
N LEU A 254 7.74 -8.42 -7.03
CA LEU A 254 8.57 -9.56 -6.64
C LEU A 254 10.07 -9.22 -6.71
N ALA A 255 10.51 -8.50 -7.74
CA ALA A 255 11.89 -8.05 -7.87
C ALA A 255 12.34 -7.14 -6.70
N ARG A 256 11.43 -6.35 -6.13
CA ARG A 256 11.73 -5.51 -4.95
C ARG A 256 11.82 -6.31 -3.67
N LEU A 257 10.99 -7.34 -3.51
CA LEU A 257 11.20 -8.30 -2.42
C LEU A 257 12.63 -8.87 -2.53
N ASP A 258 13.03 -9.31 -3.72
CA ASP A 258 14.36 -9.90 -3.95
C ASP A 258 15.50 -8.91 -3.63
N GLN A 259 15.31 -7.61 -3.90
CA GLN A 259 16.24 -6.55 -3.49
C GLN A 259 16.36 -6.42 -1.96
N VAL A 260 15.25 -6.48 -1.22
CA VAL A 260 15.27 -6.47 0.26
C VAL A 260 16.09 -7.64 0.80
N ALA A 261 15.94 -8.83 0.22
CA ALA A 261 16.74 -9.99 0.60
C ALA A 261 18.22 -9.84 0.26
N ALA A 262 18.55 -9.24 -0.89
CA ALA A 262 19.94 -8.97 -1.27
C ALA A 262 20.61 -7.97 -0.32
N GLN A 263 19.92 -6.88 0.04
CA GLN A 263 20.43 -5.88 0.98
C GLN A 263 20.70 -6.47 2.36
N LYS A 264 19.79 -7.30 2.88
CA LYS A 264 19.98 -7.99 4.16
C LYS A 264 21.17 -8.95 4.16
N ARG A 265 21.37 -9.70 3.06
CA ARG A 265 22.55 -10.58 2.90
C ARG A 265 23.84 -9.79 2.87
N ALA A 266 23.89 -8.71 2.09
CA ALA A 266 25.06 -7.83 2.03
C ALA A 266 25.40 -7.23 3.40
N ALA A 267 24.39 -6.78 4.16
CA ALA A 267 24.60 -6.27 5.52
C ALA A 267 25.12 -7.34 6.49
N ALA A 268 24.61 -8.57 6.39
CA ALA A 268 25.06 -9.70 7.21
C ALA A 268 26.50 -10.14 6.90
N GLU A 269 26.94 -10.03 5.64
CA GLU A 269 28.31 -10.34 5.22
C GLU A 269 29.33 -9.25 5.58
N GLN A 270 28.91 -7.99 5.63
CA GLN A 270 29.78 -6.85 5.96
C GLN A 270 30.09 -6.73 7.47
N ALA A 271 29.15 -7.11 8.34
CA ALA A 271 29.31 -7.05 9.80
C ALA A 271 30.54 -7.82 10.34
N PRO A 272 30.79 -9.10 9.97
CA PRO A 272 31.98 -9.82 10.43
C PRO A 272 33.28 -9.24 9.85
N ARG A 273 33.28 -8.75 8.61
CA ARG A 273 34.47 -8.15 7.98
C ARG A 273 34.92 -6.85 8.67
N GLN A 274 33.97 -5.99 9.05
CA GLN A 274 34.29 -4.77 9.81
C GLN A 274 34.83 -5.10 11.21
N SER A 275 34.24 -6.07 11.91
CA SER A 275 34.73 -6.46 13.24
C SER A 275 36.14 -7.05 13.21
N GLN A 276 36.47 -7.85 12.19
CA GLN A 276 37.81 -8.41 11.99
C GLN A 276 38.85 -7.33 11.64
N GLN A 277 38.50 -6.35 10.79
CA GLN A 277 39.39 -5.22 10.49
C GLN A 277 39.69 -4.39 11.74
N VAL A 278 38.68 -4.08 12.56
CA VAL A 278 38.88 -3.29 13.78
C VAL A 278 39.74 -4.04 14.81
N GLN A 279 39.59 -5.37 14.92
CA GLN A 279 40.46 -6.18 15.78
C GLN A 279 41.90 -6.22 15.26
N GLN A 280 42.11 -6.33 13.94
CA GLN A 280 43.45 -6.29 13.35
C GLN A 280 44.15 -4.94 13.59
N VAL A 281 43.45 -3.83 13.41
CA VAL A 281 44.01 -2.48 13.66
C VAL A 281 44.40 -2.32 15.12
N LYS A 282 43.52 -2.72 16.06
CA LYS A 282 43.83 -2.67 17.50
C LYS A 282 45.02 -3.55 17.90
N SER A 283 45.17 -4.73 17.29
CA SER A 283 46.34 -5.58 17.56
C SER A 283 47.64 -4.98 17.02
N GLN A 284 47.57 -4.29 15.88
CA GLN A 284 48.74 -3.62 15.30
C GLN A 284 49.17 -2.41 16.15
N GLU A 285 48.20 -1.59 16.56
CA GLU A 285 48.45 -0.44 17.45
C GLU A 285 49.07 -0.86 18.79
N ALA A 286 48.61 -1.98 19.36
CA ALA A 286 49.17 -2.51 20.61
C ALA A 286 50.64 -2.97 20.42
N ALA A 287 50.95 -3.64 19.31
CA ALA A 287 52.31 -4.07 18.98
C ALA A 287 53.27 -2.89 18.75
N ASP A 288 52.81 -1.85 18.07
CA ASP A 288 53.60 -0.63 17.84
C ASP A 288 53.87 0.12 19.15
N ALA A 289 52.86 0.22 20.03
CA ALA A 289 52.99 0.84 21.35
C ALA A 289 53.92 0.04 22.28
N GLU A 290 53.87 -1.30 22.24
CA GLU A 290 54.76 -2.17 23.00
C GLU A 290 56.23 -1.96 22.59
N ASN A 291 56.50 -1.92 21.27
CA ASN A 291 57.83 -1.64 20.75
C ASN A 291 58.35 -0.26 21.20
N ALA A 292 57.50 0.76 21.16
CA ALA A 292 57.85 2.10 21.60
C ALA A 292 58.14 2.16 23.11
N LEU A 293 57.35 1.44 23.92
CA LEU A 293 57.56 1.33 25.36
C LEU A 293 58.91 0.68 25.69
N ARG A 294 59.22 -0.45 25.05
CA ARG A 294 60.50 -1.15 25.24
C ARG A 294 61.70 -0.28 24.85
N LEU A 295 61.59 0.50 23.77
CA LEU A 295 62.63 1.44 23.36
C LEU A 295 62.85 2.55 24.41
N ALA A 296 61.77 3.12 24.97
CA ALA A 296 61.87 4.14 26.00
C ALA A 296 62.50 3.60 27.30
N ALA A 297 62.12 2.38 27.71
CA ALA A 297 62.71 1.71 28.86
C ALA A 297 64.20 1.43 28.66
N SER A 298 64.60 1.00 27.45
CA SER A 298 66.01 0.81 27.09
C SER A 298 66.81 2.11 27.19
N ARG A 299 66.27 3.24 26.69
CA ARG A 299 66.90 4.56 26.81
C ARG A 299 67.04 5.03 28.26
N ALA A 300 66.06 4.71 29.11
CA ALA A 300 66.08 5.02 30.53
C ALA A 300 66.90 4.02 31.38
N ASN A 301 67.47 2.98 30.75
CA ASN A 301 68.21 1.90 31.41
C ASN A 301 67.38 1.14 32.47
N LEU A 302 66.06 1.00 32.23
CA LEU A 302 65.13 0.34 33.13
C LEU A 302 65.08 -1.17 32.86
N ALA A 303 65.85 -1.95 33.63
CA ALA A 303 65.93 -3.41 33.48
C ALA A 303 64.68 -4.17 34.01
N THR A 304 63.82 -3.50 34.77
CA THR A 304 62.65 -4.09 35.46
C THR A 304 61.32 -3.77 34.78
N LEU A 305 61.34 -3.35 33.50
CA LEU A 305 60.17 -2.87 32.74
C LEU A 305 58.92 -3.75 32.93
N ASP A 306 59.03 -5.04 32.65
CA ASP A 306 57.88 -5.95 32.63
C ASP A 306 57.27 -6.10 34.04
N ALA A 307 58.11 -6.25 35.06
CA ALA A 307 57.69 -6.35 36.47
C ALA A 307 57.09 -5.03 36.99
N ASP A 308 57.63 -3.88 36.58
CA ASP A 308 57.11 -2.58 36.95
C ASP A 308 55.79 -2.25 36.24
N PHE A 309 55.65 -2.65 34.98
CA PHE A 309 54.40 -2.51 34.23
C PHE A 309 53.30 -3.38 34.84
N GLU A 310 53.57 -4.66 35.07
CA GLU A 310 52.62 -5.61 35.65
C GLU A 310 52.20 -5.19 37.07
N ARG A 311 53.11 -4.63 37.86
CA ARG A 311 52.79 -4.08 39.18
C ARG A 311 51.82 -2.89 39.13
N VAL A 312 51.86 -2.09 38.05
CA VAL A 312 51.02 -0.88 37.90
C VAL A 312 49.67 -1.20 37.27
N TYR A 313 49.63 -2.10 36.28
CA TYR A 313 48.41 -2.40 35.52
C TYR A 313 47.77 -3.75 35.86
N GLY A 314 48.43 -4.60 36.66
CA GLY A 314 47.93 -5.90 37.08
C GLY A 314 47.82 -6.94 35.95
N LEU A 315 48.51 -6.71 34.84
CA LEU A 315 48.51 -7.55 33.65
C LEU A 315 49.86 -7.43 32.91
N PRO A 316 50.30 -8.49 32.20
CA PRO A 316 51.53 -8.46 31.43
C PRO A 316 51.39 -7.55 30.20
N ILE A 317 52.51 -6.99 29.74
CA ILE A 317 52.59 -6.08 28.58
C ILE A 317 51.89 -6.66 27.33
N GLU A 318 52.02 -7.95 27.09
CA GLU A 318 51.43 -8.66 25.93
C GLU A 318 49.88 -8.63 25.91
N GLN A 319 49.25 -8.36 27.07
CA GLN A 319 47.79 -8.29 27.21
C GLN A 319 47.31 -6.84 27.36
N ALA A 320 48.21 -5.86 27.30
CA ALA A 320 47.87 -4.46 27.48
C ALA A 320 47.33 -3.82 26.20
N THR A 321 46.49 -2.81 26.37
CA THR A 321 46.04 -1.94 25.27
C THR A 321 47.13 -0.95 24.90
N ALA A 322 47.15 -0.49 23.63
CA ALA A 322 48.06 0.55 23.16
C ALA A 322 48.08 1.79 24.09
N GLN A 323 46.91 2.20 24.59
CA GLN A 323 46.78 3.34 25.49
C GLN A 323 47.48 3.12 26.84
N GLN A 324 47.40 1.92 27.43
CA GLN A 324 48.08 1.59 28.68
C GLN A 324 49.60 1.58 28.50
N LEU A 325 50.06 1.04 27.37
CA LEU A 325 51.47 1.01 26.98
C LEU A 325 52.04 2.42 26.78
N ASP A 326 51.33 3.28 26.04
CA ASP A 326 51.72 4.67 25.82
C ASP A 326 51.74 5.49 27.12
N GLN A 327 50.73 5.31 27.98
CA GLN A 327 50.70 5.99 29.28
C GLN A 327 51.88 5.62 30.17
N PHE A 328 52.28 4.35 30.17
CA PHE A 328 53.44 3.93 30.92
C PHE A 328 54.74 4.44 30.30
N ARG A 329 54.85 4.44 28.96
CA ARG A 329 55.98 5.02 28.23
C ARG A 329 56.19 6.47 28.62
N SER A 330 55.13 7.29 28.59
CA SER A 330 55.22 8.70 28.95
C SER A 330 55.69 8.91 30.40
N LYS A 331 55.32 8.01 31.33
CA LYS A 331 55.84 8.08 32.71
C LYS A 331 57.33 7.81 32.79
N ILE A 332 57.83 6.83 32.02
CA ILE A 332 59.26 6.52 31.95
C ILE A 332 60.03 7.71 31.35
N GLU A 333 59.55 8.26 30.24
CA GLU A 333 60.19 9.40 29.55
C GLU A 333 60.25 10.64 30.44
N ASN A 334 59.16 10.94 31.16
CA ASN A 334 59.10 12.07 32.09
C ASN A 334 59.99 11.87 33.33
N ALA A 335 60.20 10.62 33.78
CA ALA A 335 61.10 10.31 34.87
C ALA A 335 62.59 10.33 34.46
N GLY A 336 62.89 10.01 33.20
CA GLY A 336 64.24 10.02 32.63
C GLY A 336 64.76 11.40 32.20
N GLY A 337 63.87 12.37 31.91
CA GLY A 337 64.22 13.73 31.48
C GLY A 337 64.63 14.71 32.59
N ALA A 338 64.73 14.25 33.84
CA ALA A 338 65.04 15.08 35.01
C ALA A 338 66.50 15.00 35.49
N ARG A 339 67.46 14.67 34.61
CA ARG A 339 68.89 14.60 34.95
C ARG A 339 69.74 15.52 34.08
#